data_AF-A0AAE3W7W8-F1
#
_entry.id   AF-A0AAE3W7W8-F1
#
_cell.length_a   1.000
_cell.length_b   1.000
_cell.length_c   1.000
_cell.angle_alpha   90.00
_cell.angle_beta   90.00
_cell.angle_gamma   90.00
#
_symmetry.space_group_name_H-M   'P 1'
#
loop_
_entity.id
_entity.type
_entity.pdbx_description
1 polymer ?
#
loop_
_entity_poly.entity_id
_entity_poly.type
_entity_poly.pdbx_seq_one_letter_code
_entity_poly.pdbx_strand_id
1 'polypeptide(L)'
;MVERFTVGKRLTSSLHRVRGMANGPIGTGALLWSIAGDKEVAPVLDGFDISARVVFAVLRTPGRVWREPDTGAMWDPDAEPRKGPFEGVPAVLDETTDQVMSVSVAAADALRGDVADSRVLLLAEILANPDSEASAVIRDCGEDPAEVRAAALAGTAPVRPDRLVPELRPARNALLGRVRYRGRGLRDKLLLSVLAREINHADEPVFWARLEADERAREQGRATRTDDLLLALLATHEVVLAYPHMGALGRDRRTGGEALLAQGMDHRRVRSVALDNRPDEVPVSEIIKTGPDFPKDTGVLLDRLAAHPGNRSARILSALGYVSQV
;
A
#
# COMPACT_ATOMS: atom_id res chain seq x y z
N MET A 1 9.26 36.96 -9.66
CA MET A 1 9.48 36.32 -10.97
C MET A 1 9.64 34.83 -10.69
N VAL A 2 8.85 33.96 -11.32
CA VAL A 2 8.96 32.50 -11.10
C VAL A 2 10.22 32.02 -11.80
N GLU A 3 11.14 31.42 -11.05
CA GLU A 3 12.34 30.81 -11.61
C GLU A 3 11.92 29.60 -12.47
N ARG A 4 12.38 29.55 -13.73
CA ARG A 4 12.07 28.48 -14.67
C ARG A 4 13.35 27.78 -15.11
N PHE A 5 13.29 26.45 -15.21
CA PHE A 5 14.39 25.64 -15.70
C PHE A 5 13.86 24.44 -16.50
N THR A 6 14.74 23.75 -17.20
CA THR A 6 14.42 22.56 -17.99
C THR A 6 15.13 21.35 -17.40
N VAL A 7 14.60 20.15 -17.67
CA VAL A 7 15.20 18.87 -17.26
C VAL A 7 15.14 17.88 -18.41
N GLY A 8 15.90 16.79 -18.29
CA GLY A 8 15.92 15.74 -19.30
C GLY A 8 14.56 15.07 -19.54
N LYS A 9 14.41 14.41 -20.69
CA LYS A 9 13.12 13.85 -21.14
C LYS A 9 12.58 12.78 -20.19
N ARG A 10 13.44 11.96 -19.57
CA ARG A 10 12.99 10.91 -18.64
C ARG A 10 12.42 11.54 -17.37
N LEU A 11 13.04 12.60 -16.86
CA LEU A 11 12.56 13.32 -15.68
C LEU A 11 11.31 14.15 -15.97
N THR A 12 11.20 14.77 -17.14
CA THR A 12 9.96 15.43 -17.60
C THR A 12 8.80 14.44 -17.67
N SER A 13 9.03 13.21 -18.15
CA SER A 13 8.01 12.14 -18.13
C SER A 13 7.58 11.76 -16.71
N SER A 14 8.51 11.77 -15.74
CA SER A 14 8.19 11.54 -14.33
C SER A 14 7.30 12.65 -13.76
N LEU A 15 7.58 13.92 -14.09
CA LEU A 15 6.76 15.07 -13.70
C LEU A 15 5.34 15.01 -14.28
N HIS A 16 5.20 14.61 -15.55
CA HIS A 16 3.87 14.43 -16.16
C HIS A 16 3.04 13.36 -15.44
N ARG A 17 3.69 12.30 -14.93
CA ARG A 17 2.99 11.22 -14.21
C ARG A 17 2.36 11.69 -12.91
N VAL A 18 3.00 12.61 -12.19
CA VAL A 18 2.52 13.15 -10.90
C VAL A 18 1.60 14.36 -11.07
N ARG A 19 1.47 14.87 -12.29
CA ARG A 19 0.68 16.06 -12.53
C ARG A 19 -0.79 15.82 -12.14
N GLY A 20 -1.26 16.62 -11.20
CA GLY A 20 -2.63 16.52 -10.70
C GLY A 20 -2.88 15.32 -9.80
N MET A 21 -1.82 14.66 -9.30
CA MET A 21 -1.88 13.65 -8.25
C MET A 21 -2.19 14.28 -6.89
N ALA A 22 -1.56 15.41 -6.58
CA ALA A 22 -1.77 16.18 -5.36
C ALA A 22 -2.10 17.64 -5.71
N ASN A 23 -2.74 18.34 -4.78
CA ASN A 23 -2.81 19.79 -4.83
C ASN A 23 -1.48 20.38 -4.36
N GLY A 24 -1.23 21.66 -4.68
CA GLY A 24 0.05 22.30 -4.37
C GLY A 24 1.13 22.07 -5.44
N PRO A 25 2.36 22.57 -5.21
CA PRO A 25 3.50 22.30 -6.07
C PRO A 25 3.94 20.83 -6.00
N ILE A 26 4.63 20.34 -7.04
CA ILE A 26 5.16 18.97 -7.05
C ILE A 26 6.29 18.86 -6.01
N GLY A 27 6.01 18.12 -4.93
CA GLY A 27 6.95 17.80 -3.85
C GLY A 27 7.94 16.68 -4.18
N THR A 28 8.95 16.51 -3.33
CA THR A 28 9.89 15.37 -3.43
C THR A 28 9.21 14.03 -3.19
N GLY A 29 8.16 13.96 -2.38
CA GLY A 29 7.35 12.75 -2.20
C GLY A 29 6.59 12.37 -3.47
N ALA A 30 6.05 13.36 -4.19
CA ALA A 30 5.46 13.12 -5.50
C ALA A 30 6.48 12.59 -6.51
N LEU A 31 7.68 13.18 -6.56
CA LEU A 31 8.78 12.66 -7.38
C LEU A 31 9.13 11.21 -7.02
N LEU A 32 9.26 10.88 -5.73
CA LEU A 32 9.49 9.51 -5.24
C LEU A 32 8.45 8.54 -5.81
N TRP A 33 7.16 8.88 -5.72
CA TRP A 33 6.09 8.04 -6.28
C TRP A 33 6.23 7.83 -7.79
N SER A 34 6.57 8.90 -8.52
CA SER A 34 6.70 8.85 -9.98
C SER A 34 7.76 7.86 -10.45
N ILE A 35 8.85 7.73 -9.69
CA ILE A 35 10.00 6.89 -10.01
C ILE A 35 9.97 5.53 -9.31
N ALA A 36 9.18 5.34 -8.25
CA ALA A 36 9.19 4.11 -7.45
C ALA A 36 8.83 2.83 -8.23
N GLY A 37 8.13 2.96 -9.36
CA GLY A 37 7.83 1.83 -10.26
C GLY A 37 8.76 1.72 -11.48
N ASP A 38 9.79 2.55 -11.57
CA ASP A 38 10.77 2.50 -12.66
C ASP A 38 11.66 1.25 -12.55
N LYS A 39 12.07 0.69 -13.68
CA LYS A 39 12.89 -0.54 -13.73
C LYS A 39 14.26 -0.41 -13.04
N GLU A 40 14.81 0.79 -12.93
CA GLU A 40 16.10 1.05 -12.27
C GLU A 40 15.93 1.29 -10.77
N VAL A 41 14.77 1.85 -10.37
CA VAL A 41 14.50 2.27 -8.99
C VAL A 41 13.78 1.18 -8.19
N ALA A 42 12.83 0.48 -8.81
CA ALA A 42 12.02 -0.54 -8.15
C ALA A 42 12.85 -1.64 -7.49
N PRO A 43 13.92 -2.18 -8.09
CA PRO A 43 14.76 -3.19 -7.42
C PRO A 43 15.40 -2.68 -6.13
N VAL A 44 15.82 -1.40 -6.07
CA VAL A 44 16.39 -0.79 -4.87
C VAL A 44 15.33 -0.70 -3.78
N LEU A 45 14.18 -0.10 -4.10
CA LEU A 45 13.11 0.10 -3.13
C LEU A 45 12.42 -1.20 -2.71
N ASP A 46 12.40 -2.22 -3.57
CA ASP A 46 11.86 -3.54 -3.25
C ASP A 46 12.63 -4.23 -2.13
N GLY A 47 13.94 -3.97 -1.99
CA GLY A 47 14.73 -4.42 -0.84
C GLY A 47 14.30 -3.82 0.50
N PHE A 48 13.51 -2.75 0.48
CA PHE A 48 12.90 -2.12 1.64
C PHE A 48 11.37 -2.34 1.69
N ASP A 49 10.83 -3.19 0.82
CA ASP A 49 9.38 -3.36 0.63
C ASP A 49 8.61 -2.06 0.33
N ILE A 50 9.27 -1.06 -0.27
CA ILE A 50 8.66 0.21 -0.65
C ILE A 50 8.29 0.17 -2.14
N SER A 51 7.06 -0.18 -2.46
CA SER A 51 6.59 -0.11 -3.84
C SER A 51 5.96 1.26 -4.16
N ALA A 52 5.71 1.55 -5.44
CA ALA A 52 4.93 2.73 -5.83
C ALA A 52 3.55 2.80 -5.15
N ARG A 53 2.93 1.64 -4.86
CA ARG A 53 1.67 1.58 -4.11
C ARG A 53 1.85 1.98 -2.65
N VAL A 54 2.95 1.57 -2.02
CA VAL A 54 3.30 1.96 -0.64
C VAL A 54 3.48 3.46 -0.55
N VAL A 55 4.31 4.03 -1.45
CA VAL A 55 4.54 5.48 -1.52
C VAL A 55 3.21 6.22 -1.69
N PHE A 56 2.34 5.75 -2.59
CA PHE A 56 1.03 6.35 -2.80
C PHE A 56 0.13 6.30 -1.57
N ALA A 57 0.08 5.15 -0.87
CA ALA A 57 -0.72 5.00 0.34
C ALA A 57 -0.26 5.98 1.44
N VAL A 58 1.05 6.12 1.62
CA VAL A 58 1.64 7.04 2.60
C VAL A 58 1.34 8.50 2.26
N LEU A 59 1.53 8.90 0.99
CA LEU A 59 1.22 10.25 0.51
C LEU A 59 -0.26 10.63 0.68
N ARG A 60 -1.16 9.64 0.63
CA ARG A 60 -2.61 9.85 0.78
C ARG A 60 -3.12 9.71 2.21
N THR A 61 -2.22 9.63 3.19
CA THR A 61 -2.61 9.66 4.60
C THR A 61 -3.29 11.00 4.91
N PRO A 62 -4.54 11.03 5.41
CA PRO A 62 -5.26 12.28 5.68
C PRO A 62 -4.53 13.17 6.68
N GLY A 63 -4.62 14.49 6.48
CA GLY A 63 -3.97 15.48 7.35
C GLY A 63 -2.45 15.49 7.22
N ARG A 64 -1.87 14.84 6.19
CA ARG A 64 -0.45 14.94 5.88
C ARG A 64 -0.15 16.34 5.37
N VAL A 65 0.42 17.16 6.25
CA VAL A 65 1.02 18.45 5.88
C VAL A 65 2.52 18.26 5.87
N TRP A 66 3.19 18.80 4.86
CA TRP A 66 4.65 18.78 4.81
C TRP A 66 5.22 20.20 4.85
N ARG A 67 6.40 20.30 5.46
CA ARG A 67 7.15 21.55 5.57
C ARG A 67 8.27 21.52 4.54
N GLU A 68 8.34 22.55 3.73
CA GLU A 68 9.44 22.77 2.81
C GLU A 68 10.74 23.00 3.59
N PRO A 69 11.79 22.22 3.31
CA PRO A 69 13.11 22.48 3.86
C PRO A 69 13.59 23.90 3.52
N ASP A 70 14.37 24.50 4.42
CA ASP A 70 15.04 25.80 4.30
C ASP A 70 14.12 27.04 4.21
N THR A 71 12.95 26.95 3.58
CA THR A 71 11.98 28.05 3.49
C THR A 71 10.96 28.04 4.62
N GLY A 72 10.71 26.86 5.21
CA GLY A 72 9.69 26.69 6.25
C GLY A 72 8.24 26.79 5.75
N ALA A 73 8.02 26.90 4.43
CA ALA A 73 6.68 26.91 3.84
C ALA A 73 5.93 25.63 4.21
N MET A 74 4.65 25.74 4.53
CA MET A 74 3.80 24.61 4.86
C MET A 74 2.86 24.34 3.70
N TRP A 75 2.82 23.10 3.21
CA TRP A 75 1.96 22.69 2.12
C TRP A 75 0.96 21.67 2.62
N ASP A 76 -0.32 22.03 2.55
CA ASP A 76 -1.44 21.18 2.90
C ASP A 76 -2.18 20.76 1.61
N PRO A 77 -1.98 19.52 1.12
CA PRO A 77 -2.65 19.03 -0.08
C PRO A 77 -4.18 19.11 -0.01
N ASP A 78 -4.80 19.16 1.17
CA ASP A 78 -6.26 19.29 1.31
C ASP A 78 -6.74 20.75 1.18
N ALA A 79 -5.85 21.73 1.40
CA ALA A 79 -6.17 23.16 1.33
C ALA A 79 -5.68 23.84 0.04
N GLU A 80 -4.67 23.29 -0.63
CA GLU A 80 -4.07 23.90 -1.82
C GLU A 80 -4.94 23.75 -3.08
N PRO A 81 -4.82 24.65 -4.08
CA PRO A 81 -5.42 24.45 -5.38
C PRO A 81 -4.68 23.37 -6.19
N ARG A 82 -5.42 22.70 -7.06
CA ARG A 82 -4.88 21.61 -7.92
C ARG A 82 -3.90 22.09 -8.99
N LYS A 83 -3.99 23.35 -9.39
CA LYS A 83 -3.14 23.96 -10.43
C LYS A 83 -2.65 25.31 -9.92
N GLY A 84 -1.38 25.59 -10.19
CA GLY A 84 -0.77 26.88 -9.94
C GLY A 84 -1.32 28.00 -10.85
N PRO A 85 -0.68 29.18 -10.83
CA PRO A 85 0.65 29.41 -10.27
C PRO A 85 0.68 29.42 -8.74
N PHE A 86 1.77 28.91 -8.17
CA PHE A 86 2.10 29.06 -6.76
C PHE A 86 3.16 30.16 -6.65
N GLU A 87 2.93 31.15 -5.79
CA GLU A 87 3.83 32.28 -5.66
C GLU A 87 5.16 31.86 -5.00
N GLY A 88 6.28 32.33 -5.53
CA GLY A 88 7.61 32.08 -4.94
C GLY A 88 8.17 30.67 -5.16
N VAL A 89 7.50 29.79 -5.91
CA VAL A 89 7.93 28.40 -6.10
C VAL A 89 8.53 28.20 -7.50
N PRO A 90 9.65 27.47 -7.67
CA PRO A 90 10.24 27.19 -8.97
C PRO A 90 9.30 26.42 -9.91
N ALA A 91 9.63 26.42 -11.21
CA ALA A 91 8.89 25.66 -12.19
C ALA A 91 9.78 25.01 -13.25
N VAL A 92 9.38 23.81 -13.67
CA VAL A 92 9.97 23.10 -14.81
C VAL A 92 9.19 23.44 -16.07
N LEU A 93 9.91 23.84 -17.13
CA LEU A 93 9.37 24.01 -18.48
C LEU A 93 9.61 22.73 -19.29
N ASP A 94 8.53 22.12 -19.78
CA ASP A 94 8.60 21.11 -20.83
C ASP A 94 8.65 21.81 -22.19
N GLU A 95 9.84 21.90 -22.79
CA GLU A 95 10.06 22.52 -24.09
C GLU A 95 9.32 21.84 -25.25
N THR A 96 8.89 20.58 -25.08
CA THR A 96 8.16 19.85 -26.13
C THR A 96 6.69 20.23 -26.16
N THR A 97 6.11 20.53 -25.00
CA THR A 97 4.67 20.80 -24.86
C THR A 97 4.35 22.24 -24.46
N ASP A 98 5.39 23.06 -24.23
CA ASP A 98 5.31 24.42 -23.65
C ASP A 98 4.56 24.45 -22.32
N GLN A 99 4.64 23.35 -21.56
CA GLN A 99 3.93 23.22 -20.28
C GLN A 99 4.84 23.59 -19.12
N VAL A 100 4.29 24.39 -18.22
CA VAL A 100 4.95 24.81 -16.97
C VAL A 100 4.39 23.99 -15.81
N MET A 101 5.28 23.34 -15.08
CA MET A 101 4.96 22.51 -13.90
C MET A 101 5.63 23.11 -12.67
N SER A 102 4.83 23.62 -11.74
CA SER A 102 5.35 24.12 -10.46
C SER A 102 5.87 22.97 -9.61
N VAL A 103 7.09 23.13 -9.12
CA VAL A 103 7.79 22.17 -8.26
C VAL A 103 8.18 22.88 -6.97
N SER A 104 8.18 22.15 -5.86
CA SER A 104 8.74 22.61 -4.59
C SER A 104 10.22 23.02 -4.73
N VAL A 105 10.74 23.79 -3.77
CA VAL A 105 12.15 24.19 -3.77
C VAL A 105 13.05 22.96 -3.66
N ALA A 106 12.76 22.06 -2.73
CA ALA A 106 13.51 20.82 -2.55
C ALA A 106 13.43 19.89 -3.79
N ALA A 107 12.28 19.84 -4.47
CA ALA A 107 12.18 19.10 -5.73
C ALA A 107 13.00 19.77 -6.84
N ALA A 108 13.00 21.10 -6.92
CA ALA A 108 13.81 21.83 -7.88
C ALA A 108 15.30 21.58 -7.67
N ASP A 109 15.76 21.62 -6.42
CA ASP A 109 17.16 21.37 -6.07
C ASP A 109 17.57 19.94 -6.42
N ALA A 110 16.74 18.94 -6.10
CA ALA A 110 17.01 17.56 -6.49
C ALA A 110 17.03 17.34 -8.01
N LEU A 111 16.17 18.05 -8.77
CA LEU A 111 16.13 17.99 -10.22
C LEU A 111 17.32 18.69 -10.90
N ARG A 112 17.89 19.71 -10.24
CA ARG A 112 19.09 20.43 -10.69
C ARG A 112 20.39 19.78 -10.25
N GLY A 113 20.33 18.85 -9.30
CA GLY A 113 21.47 18.04 -8.88
C GLY A 113 22.10 17.27 -10.05
N ASP A 114 23.22 16.62 -9.79
CA ASP A 114 23.95 15.82 -10.79
C ASP A 114 23.24 14.48 -11.07
N VAL A 115 22.01 14.55 -11.58
CA VAL A 115 21.17 13.40 -11.85
C VAL A 115 21.30 12.88 -13.28
N ALA A 116 21.82 13.67 -14.22
CA ALA A 116 22.03 13.29 -15.62
C ALA A 116 20.84 12.53 -16.29
N ASP A 117 19.59 12.95 -16.04
CA ASP A 117 18.34 12.30 -16.49
C ASP A 117 18.13 10.85 -15.95
N SER A 118 18.88 10.46 -14.92
CA SER A 118 18.80 9.17 -14.22
C SER A 118 17.80 9.21 -13.08
N ARG A 119 16.86 8.25 -13.06
CA ARG A 119 15.84 8.14 -12.01
C ARG A 119 16.40 7.56 -10.71
N VAL A 120 17.45 6.73 -10.78
CA VAL A 120 18.12 6.22 -9.57
C VAL A 120 18.97 7.29 -8.90
N LEU A 121 19.61 8.18 -9.67
CA LEU A 121 20.28 9.35 -9.11
C LEU A 121 19.26 10.35 -8.56
N LEU A 122 18.14 10.56 -9.25
CA LEU A 122 17.04 11.37 -8.69
C LEU A 122 16.54 10.80 -7.35
N LEU A 123 16.41 9.47 -7.21
CA LEU A 123 16.08 8.85 -5.91
C LEU A 123 17.11 9.24 -4.83
N ALA A 124 18.40 9.20 -5.15
CA ALA A 124 19.44 9.58 -4.20
C ALA A 124 19.40 11.07 -3.83
N GLU A 125 19.08 11.94 -4.79
CA GLU A 125 18.99 13.39 -4.58
C GLU A 125 17.75 13.80 -3.76
N ILE A 126 16.57 13.25 -4.04
CA ILE A 126 15.36 13.57 -3.25
C ILE A 126 15.46 13.10 -1.79
N LEU A 127 16.33 12.11 -1.52
CA LEU A 127 16.63 11.60 -0.18
C LEU A 127 17.88 12.24 0.45
N ALA A 128 18.57 13.16 -0.24
CA ALA A 128 19.78 13.78 0.28
C ALA A 128 19.48 14.71 1.48
N ASN A 129 18.32 15.36 1.46
CA ASN A 129 17.84 16.17 2.58
C ASN A 129 16.95 15.31 3.50
N PRO A 130 17.31 15.12 4.79
CA PRO A 130 16.53 14.31 5.73
C PRO A 130 15.16 14.92 6.07
N ASP A 131 14.99 16.23 5.85
CA ASP A 131 13.73 16.95 6.11
C ASP A 131 12.84 17.04 4.86
N SER A 132 13.27 16.46 3.72
CA SER A 132 12.44 16.40 2.52
C SER A 132 11.18 15.55 2.73
N GLU A 133 10.13 15.86 1.96
CA GLU A 133 8.91 15.05 1.94
C GLU A 133 9.20 13.58 1.56
N ALA A 134 10.10 13.33 0.60
CA ALA A 134 10.53 11.97 0.24
C ALA A 134 11.15 11.24 1.44
N SER A 135 12.06 11.88 2.18
CA SER A 135 12.67 11.32 3.38
C SER A 135 11.63 11.07 4.49
N ALA A 136 10.64 11.96 4.64
CA ALA A 136 9.52 11.74 5.54
C ALA A 136 8.68 10.50 5.13
N VAL A 137 8.39 10.33 3.84
CA VAL A 137 7.67 9.15 3.33
C VAL A 137 8.43 7.85 3.62
N ILE A 138 9.75 7.82 3.40
CA ILE A 138 10.57 6.64 3.71
C ILE A 138 10.54 6.32 5.22
N ARG A 139 10.61 7.34 6.09
CA ARG A 139 10.48 7.15 7.55
C ARG A 139 9.12 6.61 7.95
N ASP A 140 8.04 7.07 7.32
CA ASP A 140 6.69 6.57 7.57
C ASP A 140 6.55 5.09 7.15
N CYS A 141 7.32 4.64 6.16
CA CYS A 141 7.43 3.22 5.80
C CYS A 141 8.18 2.38 6.86
N GLY A 142 8.78 3.02 7.86
CA GLY A 142 9.59 2.41 8.90
C GLY A 142 11.04 2.12 8.46
N GLU A 143 11.57 2.92 7.54
CA GLU A 143 12.90 2.75 6.97
C GLU A 143 13.76 4.01 7.16
N ASP A 144 15.08 3.84 7.08
CA ASP A 144 16.03 4.97 7.13
C ASP A 144 16.27 5.54 5.71
N PRO A 145 15.93 6.82 5.45
CA PRO A 145 16.22 7.49 4.19
C PRO A 145 17.69 7.42 3.78
N ALA A 146 18.62 7.47 4.74
CA ALA A 146 20.06 7.42 4.47
C ALA A 146 20.48 6.05 3.94
N GLU A 147 19.92 4.96 4.47
CA GLU A 147 20.17 3.60 3.97
C GLU A 147 19.61 3.40 2.56
N VAL A 148 18.38 3.89 2.29
CA VAL A 148 17.77 3.82 0.95
C VAL A 148 18.59 4.61 -0.06
N ARG A 149 19.06 5.81 0.32
CA ARG A 149 19.94 6.63 -0.49
C ARG A 149 21.26 5.93 -0.79
N ALA A 150 21.90 5.33 0.23
CA ALA A 150 23.14 4.59 0.05
C ALA A 150 22.97 3.40 -0.90
N ALA A 151 21.86 2.66 -0.77
CA ALA A 151 21.52 1.56 -1.68
C ALA A 151 21.30 2.03 -3.13
N ALA A 152 20.65 3.19 -3.32
CA ALA A 152 20.47 3.79 -4.63
C ALA A 152 21.80 4.18 -5.28
N LEU A 153 22.71 4.80 -4.52
CA LEU A 153 24.05 5.17 -5.00
C LEU A 153 24.92 3.94 -5.30
N ALA A 154 24.78 2.87 -4.53
CA ALA A 154 25.48 1.61 -4.74
C ALA A 154 24.86 0.73 -5.86
N GLY A 155 23.67 1.08 -6.35
CA GLY A 155 22.93 0.29 -7.34
C GLY A 155 22.59 -1.13 -6.88
N THR A 156 22.57 -1.39 -5.57
CA THR A 156 22.42 -2.73 -5.00
C THR A 156 21.33 -2.73 -3.93
N ALA A 157 20.37 -3.63 -4.05
CA ALA A 157 19.33 -3.82 -3.04
C ALA A 157 19.94 -4.41 -1.76
N PRO A 158 19.54 -3.95 -0.57
CA PRO A 158 20.02 -4.53 0.69
C PRO A 158 19.53 -5.97 0.86
N VAL A 159 20.35 -6.81 1.48
CA VAL A 159 19.91 -8.15 1.94
C VAL A 159 19.37 -8.01 3.35
N ARG A 160 18.08 -8.27 3.54
CA ARG A 160 17.40 -8.09 4.83
C ARG A 160 16.62 -9.33 5.23
N PRO A 161 16.50 -9.61 6.53
CA PRO A 161 15.60 -10.65 7.00
C PRO A 161 14.16 -10.29 6.63
N ASP A 162 13.40 -11.29 6.20
CA ASP A 162 11.98 -11.10 5.93
C ASP A 162 11.24 -10.81 7.24
N ARG A 163 10.38 -9.80 7.23
CA ARG A 163 9.54 -9.42 8.38
C ARG A 163 8.44 -10.44 8.66
N LEU A 164 8.10 -11.24 7.65
CA LEU A 164 7.00 -12.20 7.70
C LEU A 164 7.48 -13.62 7.48
N VAL A 165 6.76 -14.57 8.09
CA VAL A 165 6.94 -15.98 7.80
C VAL A 165 6.57 -16.28 6.34
N PRO A 166 7.19 -17.29 5.69
CA PRO A 166 7.02 -17.55 4.27
C PRO A 166 5.56 -17.67 3.80
N GLU A 167 4.68 -18.19 4.65
CA GLU A 167 3.27 -18.42 4.37
C GLU A 167 2.47 -17.14 4.15
N LEU A 168 2.91 -16.00 4.71
CA LEU A 168 2.24 -14.70 4.61
C LEU A 168 2.74 -13.86 3.43
N ARG A 169 3.82 -14.30 2.74
CA ARG A 169 4.40 -13.59 1.60
C ARG A 169 3.43 -13.35 0.45
N PRO A 170 2.52 -14.27 0.08
CA PRO A 170 1.55 -13.99 -0.98
C PRO A 170 0.66 -12.79 -0.67
N ALA A 171 0.09 -12.74 0.55
CA ALA A 171 -0.73 -11.62 1.01
C ALA A 171 0.08 -10.30 1.08
N ARG A 172 1.33 -10.34 1.58
CA ARG A 172 2.25 -9.19 1.52
C ARG A 172 2.46 -8.73 0.08
N ASN A 173 2.80 -9.63 -0.83
CA ASN A 173 3.09 -9.27 -2.22
C ASN A 173 1.87 -8.66 -2.93
N ALA A 174 0.65 -9.10 -2.57
CA ALA A 174 -0.58 -8.47 -3.03
C ALA A 174 -0.79 -7.08 -2.42
N LEU A 175 -0.54 -6.90 -1.11
CA LEU A 175 -0.58 -5.60 -0.45
C LEU A 175 0.36 -4.60 -1.12
N LEU A 176 1.62 -4.99 -1.33
CA LEU A 176 2.66 -4.19 -1.97
C LEU A 176 2.43 -4.00 -3.49
N GLY A 177 1.43 -4.66 -4.08
CA GLY A 177 1.12 -4.54 -5.51
C GLY A 177 2.10 -5.25 -6.45
N ARG A 178 2.95 -6.14 -5.92
CA ARG A 178 3.84 -7.03 -6.69
C ARG A 178 3.05 -8.13 -7.40
N VAL A 179 1.93 -8.54 -6.82
CA VAL A 179 0.99 -9.51 -7.39
C VAL A 179 -0.40 -8.87 -7.47
N ARG A 180 -1.16 -9.24 -8.50
CA ARG A 180 -2.57 -8.84 -8.65
C ARG A 180 -3.46 -10.04 -8.43
N TYR A 181 -4.51 -9.86 -7.64
CA TYR A 181 -5.60 -10.81 -7.57
C TYR A 181 -6.25 -10.97 -8.95
N ARG A 182 -6.43 -12.22 -9.38
CA ARG A 182 -6.96 -12.52 -10.74
C ARG A 182 -8.48 -12.67 -10.76
N GLY A 183 -9.11 -12.74 -9.60
CA GLY A 183 -10.56 -12.96 -9.44
C GLY A 183 -11.03 -14.32 -9.97
N ARG A 184 -12.32 -14.62 -9.82
CA ARG A 184 -12.97 -15.79 -10.44
C ARG A 184 -13.77 -15.38 -11.67
N GLY A 185 -13.19 -15.64 -12.84
CA GLY A 185 -13.88 -15.48 -14.12
C GLY A 185 -13.95 -14.03 -14.62
N LEU A 186 -14.76 -13.81 -15.67
CA LEU A 186 -14.78 -12.55 -16.44
C LEU A 186 -15.39 -11.37 -15.66
N ARG A 187 -16.39 -11.61 -14.82
CA ARG A 187 -17.05 -10.55 -14.03
C ARG A 187 -16.12 -9.98 -12.96
N ASP A 188 -15.40 -10.84 -12.24
CA ASP A 188 -14.41 -10.41 -11.26
C ASP A 188 -13.22 -9.74 -11.93
N LYS A 189 -12.78 -10.24 -13.09
CA LYS A 189 -11.77 -9.55 -13.91
C LYS A 189 -12.20 -8.14 -14.26
N LEU A 190 -13.47 -7.93 -14.63
CA LEU A 190 -13.99 -6.60 -14.97
C LEU A 190 -14.02 -5.67 -13.74
N LEU A 191 -14.58 -6.14 -12.63
CA LEU A 191 -14.62 -5.39 -11.35
C LEU A 191 -13.21 -5.02 -10.87
N LEU A 192 -12.28 -5.98 -10.88
CA LEU A 192 -10.90 -5.75 -10.46
C LEU A 192 -10.12 -4.88 -11.47
N SER A 193 -10.44 -4.91 -12.76
CA SER A 193 -9.78 -4.07 -13.76
C SER A 193 -10.12 -2.58 -13.61
N VAL A 194 -11.33 -2.26 -13.12
CA VAL A 194 -11.82 -0.89 -12.93
C VAL A 194 -11.51 -0.39 -11.52
N LEU A 195 -11.68 -1.22 -10.50
CA LEU A 195 -11.53 -0.81 -9.10
C LEU A 195 -10.11 -1.05 -8.56
N ALA A 196 -9.43 -2.16 -8.91
CA ALA A 196 -8.25 -2.62 -8.16
C ALA A 196 -6.89 -2.09 -8.66
N ARG A 197 -6.85 -1.21 -9.68
CA ARG A 197 -5.56 -0.74 -10.21
C ARG A 197 -4.76 0.10 -9.20
N GLU A 198 -5.44 0.84 -8.33
CA GLU A 198 -4.80 1.77 -7.38
C GLU A 198 -5.34 1.69 -5.94
N ILE A 199 -6.26 0.76 -5.64
CA ILE A 199 -6.79 0.61 -4.27
C ILE A 199 -5.74 -0.04 -3.38
N ASN A 200 -5.43 0.64 -2.26
CA ASN A 200 -4.75 0.03 -1.14
C ASN A 200 -5.72 -0.95 -0.44
N HIS A 201 -5.53 -2.25 -0.66
CA HIS A 201 -6.42 -3.27 -0.12
C HIS A 201 -6.49 -3.28 1.40
N ALA A 202 -5.46 -2.81 2.10
CA ALA A 202 -5.48 -2.71 3.55
C ALA A 202 -6.61 -1.78 4.03
N ASP A 203 -7.01 -0.77 3.26
CA ASP A 203 -8.08 0.14 3.65
C ASP A 203 -9.46 -0.53 3.66
N GLU A 204 -9.63 -1.67 2.99
CA GLU A 204 -10.87 -2.45 2.97
C GLU A 204 -10.60 -3.90 3.46
N PRO A 205 -10.38 -4.10 4.77
CA PRO A 205 -9.81 -5.34 5.30
C PRO A 205 -10.68 -6.57 5.06
N VAL A 206 -12.01 -6.44 5.12
CA VAL A 206 -12.94 -7.54 4.79
C VAL A 206 -12.89 -7.90 3.32
N PHE A 207 -12.85 -6.90 2.44
CA PHE A 207 -12.73 -7.13 1.00
C PHE A 207 -11.40 -7.79 0.65
N TRP A 208 -10.31 -7.35 1.28
CA TRP A 208 -9.01 -7.98 1.11
C TRP A 208 -8.98 -9.42 1.60
N ALA A 209 -9.54 -9.70 2.79
CA ALA A 209 -9.67 -11.07 3.29
C ALA A 209 -10.46 -11.95 2.32
N ARG A 210 -11.53 -11.44 1.71
CA ARG A 210 -12.27 -12.17 0.67
C ARG A 210 -11.40 -12.47 -0.56
N LEU A 211 -10.66 -11.49 -1.09
CA LEU A 211 -9.79 -11.70 -2.25
C LEU A 211 -8.70 -12.74 -1.97
N GLU A 212 -8.12 -12.69 -0.78
CA GLU A 212 -7.10 -13.64 -0.34
C GLU A 212 -7.68 -15.06 -0.17
N ALA A 213 -8.88 -15.19 0.40
CA ALA A 213 -9.58 -16.48 0.50
C ALA A 213 -9.89 -17.08 -0.88
N ASP A 214 -10.37 -16.25 -1.81
CA ASP A 214 -10.66 -16.66 -3.18
C ASP A 214 -9.40 -17.10 -3.93
N GLU A 215 -8.27 -16.40 -3.76
CA GLU A 215 -6.99 -16.76 -4.36
C GLU A 215 -6.48 -18.10 -3.84
N ARG A 216 -6.54 -18.34 -2.53
CA ARG A 216 -6.17 -19.63 -1.92
C ARG A 216 -7.02 -20.79 -2.44
N ALA A 217 -8.33 -20.59 -2.51
CA ALA A 217 -9.24 -21.58 -3.05
C ALA A 217 -8.96 -21.85 -4.54
N ARG A 218 -8.62 -20.80 -5.30
CA ARG A 218 -8.24 -20.88 -6.72
C ARG A 218 -6.95 -21.68 -6.92
N GLU A 219 -5.91 -21.45 -6.12
CA GLU A 219 -4.66 -22.21 -6.16
C GLU A 219 -4.87 -23.71 -5.88
N GLN A 220 -5.85 -24.03 -5.06
CA GLN A 220 -6.24 -25.41 -4.73
C GLN A 220 -7.28 -26.00 -5.69
N GLY A 221 -7.70 -25.27 -6.74
CA GLY A 221 -8.66 -25.76 -7.73
C GLY A 221 -10.06 -26.05 -7.18
N ARG A 222 -10.47 -25.44 -6.08
CA ARG A 222 -11.75 -25.72 -5.38
C ARG A 222 -12.51 -24.47 -4.99
N ALA A 223 -13.81 -24.58 -4.70
CA ALA A 223 -14.60 -23.45 -4.19
C ALA A 223 -14.04 -22.90 -2.86
N THR A 224 -14.28 -21.61 -2.62
CA THR A 224 -13.91 -20.91 -1.37
C THR A 224 -14.73 -21.45 -0.22
N ARG A 225 -14.08 -21.72 0.90
CA ARG A 225 -14.66 -22.27 2.12
C ARG A 225 -14.54 -21.29 3.27
N THR A 226 -15.26 -21.52 4.36
CA THR A 226 -15.26 -20.58 5.49
C THR A 226 -13.93 -20.55 6.26
N ASP A 227 -13.15 -21.64 6.25
CA ASP A 227 -11.79 -21.69 6.80
C ASP A 227 -10.77 -20.90 5.98
N ASP A 228 -10.91 -20.84 4.64
CA ASP A 228 -10.07 -19.97 3.80
C ASP A 228 -10.23 -18.50 4.22
N LEU A 229 -11.46 -18.12 4.53
CA LEU A 229 -11.83 -16.76 4.91
C LEU A 229 -11.31 -16.39 6.30
N LEU A 230 -11.37 -17.32 7.26
CA LEU A 230 -10.76 -17.17 8.57
C LEU A 230 -9.23 -17.03 8.47
N LEU A 231 -8.59 -17.91 7.70
CA LEU A 231 -7.15 -17.83 7.44
C LEU A 231 -6.78 -16.54 6.71
N ALA A 232 -7.63 -16.05 5.81
CA ALA A 232 -7.39 -14.82 5.08
C ALA A 232 -7.48 -13.60 5.98
N LEU A 233 -8.49 -13.54 6.86
CA LEU A 233 -8.63 -12.50 7.88
C LEU A 233 -7.35 -12.39 8.73
N LEU A 234 -6.82 -13.51 9.22
CA LEU A 234 -5.59 -13.51 10.01
C LEU A 234 -4.36 -13.10 9.19
N ALA A 235 -4.22 -13.65 7.98
CA ALA A 235 -3.09 -13.33 7.13
C ALA A 235 -3.04 -11.84 6.76
N THR A 236 -4.18 -11.23 6.41
CA THR A 236 -4.23 -9.81 6.08
C THR A 236 -3.98 -8.93 7.31
N HIS A 237 -4.47 -9.34 8.48
CA HIS A 237 -4.22 -8.64 9.74
C HIS A 237 -2.74 -8.69 10.14
N GLU A 238 -2.12 -9.87 10.17
CA GLU A 238 -0.69 -10.04 10.51
C GLU A 238 0.23 -9.32 9.52
N VAL A 239 -0.11 -9.30 8.22
CA VAL A 239 0.62 -8.50 7.24
C VAL A 239 0.51 -7.00 7.60
N VAL A 240 -0.67 -6.49 7.95
CA VAL A 240 -0.81 -5.06 8.33
C VAL A 240 -0.01 -4.72 9.59
N LEU A 241 0.11 -5.63 10.56
CA LEU A 241 0.98 -5.42 11.73
C LEU A 241 2.45 -5.22 11.33
N ALA A 242 2.92 -5.91 10.28
CA ALA A 242 4.27 -5.73 9.74
C ALA A 242 4.42 -4.48 8.84
N TYR A 243 3.32 -3.93 8.31
CA TYR A 243 3.27 -2.76 7.43
C TYR A 243 2.22 -1.75 7.91
N PRO A 244 2.38 -1.14 9.10
CA PRO A 244 1.34 -0.33 9.74
C PRO A 244 0.93 0.90 8.91
N HIS A 245 1.86 1.46 8.13
CA HIS A 245 1.62 2.59 7.21
C HIS A 245 0.61 2.26 6.10
N MET A 246 0.57 1.00 5.64
CA MET A 246 -0.44 0.55 4.69
C MET A 246 -1.83 0.45 5.32
N GLY A 247 -1.90 0.32 6.65
CA GLY A 247 -3.15 0.11 7.36
C GLY A 247 -3.81 1.37 7.91
N ALA A 248 -3.20 2.55 7.78
CA ALA A 248 -3.60 3.73 8.55
C ALA A 248 -5.09 4.09 8.43
N LEU A 249 -5.66 4.08 7.21
CA LEU A 249 -7.05 4.47 6.92
C LEU A 249 -8.12 3.43 7.29
N GLY A 250 -7.73 2.22 7.66
CA GLY A 250 -8.65 1.14 7.99
C GLY A 250 -8.44 0.54 9.38
N ARG A 251 -7.72 1.24 10.27
CA ARG A 251 -7.33 0.72 11.59
C ARG A 251 -8.53 0.29 12.43
N ASP A 252 -9.55 1.13 12.46
CA ASP A 252 -10.82 0.92 13.17
C ASP A 252 -11.65 -0.27 12.65
N ARG A 253 -11.34 -0.78 11.45
CA ARG A 253 -12.07 -1.88 10.78
C ARG A 253 -11.40 -3.25 10.94
N ARG A 254 -10.36 -3.37 11.78
CA ARG A 254 -9.53 -4.58 11.92
C ARG A 254 -9.74 -5.36 13.23
N THR A 255 -10.83 -5.10 13.92
CA THR A 255 -11.14 -5.65 15.25
C THR A 255 -11.17 -7.19 15.32
N GLY A 256 -11.55 -7.88 14.24
CA GLY A 256 -11.62 -9.34 14.23
C GLY A 256 -10.25 -10.03 14.27
N GLY A 257 -9.26 -9.47 13.56
CA GLY A 257 -7.88 -9.97 13.64
C GLY A 257 -7.28 -9.73 15.02
N GLU A 258 -7.54 -8.56 15.60
CA GLU A 258 -7.12 -8.19 16.95
C GLU A 258 -7.73 -9.13 17.99
N ALA A 259 -9.02 -9.42 17.89
CA ALA A 259 -9.73 -10.33 18.80
C ALA A 259 -9.16 -11.76 18.78
N LEU A 260 -8.81 -12.27 17.59
CA LEU A 260 -8.19 -13.60 17.45
C LEU A 260 -6.77 -13.62 18.03
N LEU A 261 -5.94 -12.63 17.71
CA LEU A 261 -4.58 -12.54 18.23
C LEU A 261 -4.55 -12.34 19.75
N ALA A 262 -5.47 -11.57 20.31
CA ALA A 262 -5.62 -11.40 21.76
C ALA A 262 -5.94 -12.72 22.49
N GLN A 263 -6.53 -13.69 21.78
CA GLN A 263 -6.78 -15.05 22.27
C GLN A 263 -5.67 -16.05 21.87
N GLY A 264 -4.55 -15.56 21.34
CA GLY A 264 -3.41 -16.39 20.94
C GLY A 264 -3.66 -17.24 19.69
N MET A 265 -4.56 -16.79 18.80
CA MET A 265 -4.90 -17.46 17.54
C MET A 265 -4.27 -16.72 16.36
N ASP A 266 -3.00 -17.03 16.07
CA ASP A 266 -2.34 -16.58 14.85
C ASP A 266 -2.69 -17.47 13.64
N HIS A 267 -2.34 -17.01 12.44
CA HIS A 267 -2.54 -17.70 11.19
C HIS A 267 -1.95 -19.11 11.21
N ARG A 268 -0.77 -19.30 11.82
CA ARG A 268 -0.10 -20.60 11.89
C ARG A 268 -0.89 -21.59 12.74
N ARG A 269 -1.37 -21.16 13.90
CA ARG A 269 -2.17 -21.96 14.83
C ARG A 269 -3.50 -22.34 14.22
N VAL A 270 -4.22 -21.40 13.61
CA VAL A 270 -5.47 -21.69 12.88
C VAL A 270 -5.23 -22.66 11.74
N ARG A 271 -4.16 -22.48 10.96
CA ARG A 271 -3.82 -23.39 9.86
C ARG A 271 -3.52 -24.81 10.35
N SER A 272 -2.88 -24.97 11.50
CA SER A 272 -2.50 -26.29 12.04
C SER A 272 -3.70 -27.19 12.36
N VAL A 273 -4.86 -26.60 12.63
CA VAL A 273 -6.11 -27.32 12.92
C VAL A 273 -7.09 -27.34 11.75
N ALA A 274 -6.81 -26.62 10.67
CA ALA A 274 -7.64 -26.51 9.46
C ALA A 274 -7.50 -27.73 8.54
N LEU A 275 -7.84 -28.92 9.04
CA LEU A 275 -7.80 -30.18 8.29
C LEU A 275 -9.18 -30.79 8.04
N ASP A 276 -10.25 -30.07 8.41
CA ASP A 276 -11.60 -30.60 8.33
C ASP A 276 -12.18 -30.52 6.90
N ASN A 277 -12.33 -31.69 6.27
CA ASN A 277 -12.90 -31.80 4.94
C ASN A 277 -14.44 -31.76 4.90
N ARG A 278 -15.14 -31.81 6.04
CA ARG A 278 -16.61 -31.72 6.08
C ARG A 278 -17.10 -30.41 5.45
N PRO A 279 -18.11 -30.43 4.56
CA PRO A 279 -18.62 -29.24 3.88
C PRO A 279 -19.08 -28.17 4.89
N ASP A 280 -19.11 -26.92 4.41
CA ASP A 280 -19.77 -25.84 5.15
C ASP A 280 -21.28 -26.03 5.00
N GLU A 281 -22.01 -25.92 6.11
CA GLU A 281 -23.48 -25.94 6.12
C GLU A 281 -24.05 -24.68 5.45
N VAL A 282 -23.43 -23.53 5.70
CA VAL A 282 -23.76 -22.25 5.09
C VAL A 282 -22.61 -21.80 4.19
N PRO A 283 -22.85 -21.59 2.88
CA PRO A 283 -21.80 -21.24 1.94
C PRO A 283 -21.26 -19.82 2.19
N VAL A 284 -20.00 -19.58 1.81
CA VAL A 284 -19.32 -18.27 1.97
C VAL A 284 -20.11 -17.11 1.36
N SER A 285 -20.84 -17.33 0.27
CA SER A 285 -21.67 -16.31 -0.38
C SER A 285 -22.81 -15.78 0.49
N GLU A 286 -23.27 -16.57 1.46
CA GLU A 286 -24.28 -16.15 2.44
C GLU A 286 -23.64 -15.48 3.67
N ILE A 287 -22.41 -15.89 4.04
CA ILE A 287 -21.63 -15.24 5.10
C ILE A 287 -21.22 -13.80 4.69
N ILE A 288 -20.70 -13.66 3.47
CA ILE A 288 -20.31 -12.37 2.88
C ILE A 288 -21.18 -12.08 1.65
N LYS A 289 -22.42 -11.71 1.92
CA LYS A 289 -23.34 -11.24 0.88
C LYS A 289 -22.87 -9.89 0.36
N THR A 290 -22.71 -9.78 -0.97
CA THR A 290 -22.38 -8.50 -1.61
C THR A 290 -23.63 -7.62 -1.64
N GLY A 291 -23.53 -6.39 -1.15
CA GLY A 291 -24.66 -5.47 -1.06
C GLY A 291 -24.53 -4.50 0.12
N PRO A 292 -25.63 -3.84 0.52
CA PRO A 292 -25.66 -2.92 1.67
C PRO A 292 -25.18 -3.57 2.98
N ASP A 293 -25.38 -4.88 3.13
CA ASP A 293 -25.04 -5.65 4.34
C ASP A 293 -23.61 -6.23 4.32
N PHE A 294 -22.77 -5.81 3.36
CA PHE A 294 -21.38 -6.24 3.29
C PHE A 294 -20.63 -5.74 4.54
N PRO A 295 -19.97 -6.63 5.32
CA PRO A 295 -19.28 -6.21 6.52
C PRO A 295 -18.09 -5.32 6.14
N LYS A 296 -18.00 -4.13 6.75
CA LYS A 296 -16.85 -3.24 6.57
C LYS A 296 -15.75 -3.51 7.59
N ASP A 297 -16.13 -4.04 8.73
CA ASP A 297 -15.26 -4.36 9.86
C ASP A 297 -15.06 -5.88 9.98
N THR A 298 -13.83 -6.27 10.32
CA THR A 298 -13.44 -7.68 10.43
C THR A 298 -13.97 -8.38 11.69
N GLY A 299 -14.35 -7.65 12.73
CA GLY A 299 -15.04 -8.19 13.90
C GLY A 299 -16.42 -8.71 13.51
N VAL A 300 -17.19 -7.92 12.75
CA VAL A 300 -18.47 -8.37 12.19
C VAL A 300 -18.29 -9.60 11.29
N LEU A 301 -17.21 -9.65 10.50
CA LEU A 301 -16.88 -10.84 9.71
C LEU A 301 -16.60 -12.06 10.62
N LEU A 302 -15.81 -11.87 11.67
CA LEU A 302 -15.49 -12.94 12.63
C LEU A 302 -16.75 -13.48 13.32
N ASP A 303 -17.65 -12.60 13.75
CA ASP A 303 -18.93 -13.00 14.35
C ASP A 303 -19.75 -13.88 13.40
N ARG A 304 -19.83 -13.49 12.12
CA ARG A 304 -20.53 -14.28 11.10
C ARG A 304 -19.87 -15.63 10.84
N LEU A 305 -18.54 -15.70 10.89
CA LEU A 305 -17.80 -16.96 10.76
C LEU A 305 -18.04 -17.90 11.97
N ALA A 306 -18.20 -17.33 13.17
CA ALA A 306 -18.46 -18.09 14.39
C ALA A 306 -19.93 -18.51 14.56
N ALA A 307 -20.88 -17.79 13.94
CA ALA A 307 -22.32 -17.96 14.15
C ALA A 307 -22.90 -19.31 13.68
N HIS A 308 -22.19 -20.07 12.85
CA HIS A 308 -22.70 -21.30 12.24
C HIS A 308 -21.85 -22.51 12.65
N PRO A 309 -22.21 -23.26 13.72
CA PRO A 309 -21.43 -24.40 14.21
C PRO A 309 -21.18 -25.51 13.16
N GLY A 310 -22.06 -25.63 12.16
CA GLY A 310 -21.89 -26.53 11.02
C GLY A 310 -20.91 -26.05 9.94
N ASN A 311 -20.29 -24.87 10.09
CA ASN A 311 -19.22 -24.39 9.21
C ASN A 311 -17.82 -24.73 9.73
N ARG A 312 -16.86 -24.85 8.81
CA ARG A 312 -15.46 -25.19 9.14
C ARG A 312 -14.83 -24.15 10.06
N SER A 313 -15.01 -22.87 9.76
CA SER A 313 -14.50 -21.75 10.57
C SER A 313 -14.96 -21.83 12.03
N ALA A 314 -16.25 -21.96 12.30
CA ALA A 314 -16.78 -22.10 13.66
C ALA A 314 -16.21 -23.32 14.40
N ARG A 315 -16.05 -24.47 13.72
CA ARG A 315 -15.44 -25.67 14.31
C ARG A 315 -13.96 -25.47 14.65
N ILE A 316 -13.21 -24.79 13.78
CA ILE A 316 -11.82 -24.43 14.04
C ILE A 316 -11.73 -23.49 15.25
N LEU A 317 -12.56 -22.44 15.29
CA LEU A 317 -12.62 -21.50 16.41
C LEU A 317 -12.97 -22.22 17.72
N SER A 318 -13.97 -23.11 17.70
CA SER A 318 -14.35 -23.92 18.86
C SER A 318 -13.21 -24.85 19.31
N ALA A 319 -12.54 -25.55 18.38
CA ALA A 319 -11.41 -26.43 18.70
C ALA A 319 -10.21 -25.68 19.31
N LEU A 320 -10.06 -24.40 18.98
CA LEU A 320 -9.04 -23.52 19.54
C LEU A 320 -9.48 -22.81 20.83
N GLY A 321 -10.72 -23.00 21.27
CA GLY A 321 -11.26 -22.39 22.49
C GLY A 321 -11.62 -20.92 22.33
N TYR A 322 -12.01 -20.47 21.13
CA TYR A 322 -12.42 -19.10 20.88
C TYR A 322 -13.68 -18.76 21.67
N VAL A 323 -13.62 -17.68 22.45
CA VAL A 323 -14.76 -17.13 23.17
C VAL A 323 -15.15 -15.82 22.51
N SER A 324 -16.39 -15.73 22.01
CA SER A 324 -16.90 -14.50 21.42
C SER A 324 -17.06 -13.43 22.50
N GLN A 325 -16.61 -12.21 22.22
CA GLN A 325 -16.66 -11.08 23.17
C GLN A 325 -17.94 -10.24 23.06
N VAL A 326 -19.05 -10.84 22.59
CA VAL A 326 -20.35 -10.16 22.45
C VAL A 326 -20.83 -9.57 23.76
#